data_AF-A0A0Q4J7N7-F1
#
_entry.id   AF-A0A0Q4J7N7-F1
#
_cell.length_a   1.000
_cell.length_b   1.000
_cell.length_c   1.000
_cell.angle_alpha   90.00
_cell.angle_beta   90.00
_cell.angle_gamma   90.00
#
_symmetry.space_group_name_H-M   'P 1'
#
loop_
_entity.id
_entity.type
_entity.pdbx_description
1 polymer ?
#
loop_
_entity_poly.entity_id
_entity_poly.type
_entity_poly.pdbx_seq_one_letter_code
_entity_poly.pdbx_strand_id
1 'polypeptide(L)'
;METNHTANDTRFGVVSRKVGAVIGLTSGAVFLAFALAGYESAGSCAAASLLVVLLGMRMSWPMRHERWFWPLFAGVAVLHAFAVIQAPEIEARPSYEYVPYVLADLAVVMAVVWVATKAFAKGS
;
A
#
# COMPACT_ATOMS: atom_id res chain seq x y z
N MET A 1 41.39 7.40 18.29
CA MET A 1 40.34 6.37 18.36
C MET A 1 39.07 7.04 17.87
N GLU A 2 38.92 7.14 16.54
CA GLU A 2 37.81 7.86 15.91
C GLU A 2 36.54 7.01 15.99
N THR A 3 35.53 7.56 16.66
CA THR A 3 34.18 7.01 16.71
C THR A 3 33.51 7.26 15.37
N ASN A 4 33.54 6.25 14.50
CA ASN A 4 32.67 6.14 13.32
C ASN A 4 31.20 5.99 13.79
N HIS A 5 30.60 7.10 14.20
CA HIS A 5 29.17 7.19 14.51
C HIS A 5 28.37 7.15 13.21
N THR A 6 27.97 5.93 12.84
CA THR A 6 26.58 5.59 12.49
C THR A 6 25.82 6.59 11.61
N ALA A 7 26.37 6.88 10.42
CA ALA A 7 25.63 7.49 9.32
C ALA A 7 24.88 6.42 8.48
N ASN A 8 24.39 5.37 9.13
CA ASN A 8 23.74 4.24 8.47
C ASN A 8 22.24 4.20 8.79
N ASP A 9 21.45 4.07 7.73
CA ASP A 9 20.16 3.38 7.68
C ASP A 9 18.85 4.17 7.75
N THR A 10 18.82 5.46 7.40
CA THR A 10 17.60 6.05 6.79
C THR A 10 17.63 5.88 5.26
N ARG A 11 17.92 4.66 4.77
CA ARG A 11 17.77 4.34 3.35
C ARG A 11 16.30 4.06 3.05
N PHE A 12 15.49 5.11 3.00
CA PHE A 12 14.30 5.11 2.15
C PHE A 12 14.78 5.07 0.69
N GLY A 13 15.30 3.91 0.28
CA GLY A 13 16.01 3.74 -0.99
C GLY A 13 15.10 4.14 -2.14
N VAL A 14 15.61 5.01 -3.01
CA VAL A 14 14.98 5.42 -4.27
C VAL A 14 14.28 4.22 -4.91
N VAL A 15 12.98 4.34 -5.16
CA VAL A 15 12.21 3.27 -5.79
C VAL A 15 12.86 2.97 -7.14
N SER A 16 13.48 1.80 -7.26
CA SER A 16 14.11 1.37 -8.51
C SER A 16 13.07 1.42 -9.62
N ARG A 17 13.46 1.91 -10.82
CA ARG A 17 12.56 1.98 -11.99
C ARG A 17 11.85 0.66 -12.26
N LYS A 18 12.54 -0.46 -12.02
CA LYS A 18 11.97 -1.81 -12.15
C LYS A 18 10.83 -2.08 -11.15
N VAL A 19 11.00 -1.65 -9.90
CA VAL A 19 9.98 -1.82 -8.85
C VAL A 19 8.78 -0.92 -9.14
N GLY A 20 9.01 0.34 -9.52
CA GLY A 20 7.93 1.24 -9.93
C GLY A 20 7.15 0.69 -11.13
N ALA A 21 7.85 0.12 -12.12
CA ALA A 21 7.22 -0.52 -13.27
C ALA A 21 6.37 -1.75 -12.86
N VAL A 22 6.87 -2.61 -11.97
CA VAL A 22 6.10 -3.76 -11.47
C VAL A 22 4.83 -3.29 -10.74
N ILE A 23 4.97 -2.34 -9.81
CA ILE A 23 3.83 -1.79 -9.05
C ILE A 23 2.78 -1.17 -10.00
N GLY A 24 3.24 -0.38 -10.97
CA GLY A 24 2.38 0.24 -11.97
C GLY A 24 1.67 -0.78 -12.87
N LEU A 25 2.40 -1.78 -13.36
CA LEU A 25 1.84 -2.85 -14.21
C LEU A 25 0.82 -3.70 -13.43
N THR A 26 1.11 -4.05 -12.18
CA THR A 26 0.16 -4.82 -11.35
C THR A 26 -1.11 -4.03 -11.07
N SER A 27 -0.99 -2.75 -10.70
CA SER A 27 -2.15 -1.89 -10.44
C SER A 27 -2.95 -1.63 -11.72
N GLY A 28 -2.27 -1.38 -12.85
CA GLY A 28 -2.89 -1.20 -14.16
C GLY A 28 -3.58 -2.46 -14.68
N ALA A 29 -3.03 -3.66 -14.42
CA ALA A 29 -3.66 -4.92 -14.79
C ALA A 29 -4.98 -5.13 -14.03
N VAL A 30 -5.03 -4.77 -12.75
CA VAL A 30 -6.27 -4.81 -11.96
C VAL A 30 -7.30 -3.84 -12.51
N PHE A 31 -6.92 -2.59 -12.81
CA PHE A 31 -7.82 -1.64 -13.47
C PHE A 31 -8.38 -2.22 -14.76
N LEU A 32 -7.51 -2.75 -15.63
CA LEU A 32 -7.90 -3.29 -16.93
C LEU A 32 -8.86 -4.48 -16.79
N ALA A 33 -8.64 -5.37 -15.82
CA ALA A 33 -9.52 -6.52 -15.58
C ALA A 33 -10.95 -6.09 -15.24
N PHE A 34 -11.10 -5.05 -14.41
CA PHE A 34 -12.41 -4.49 -14.07
C PHE A 34 -13.03 -3.69 -15.24
N ALA A 35 -12.22 -2.90 -15.95
CA ALA A 35 -12.67 -2.14 -17.12
C ALA A 35 -13.22 -3.07 -18.22
N LEU A 36 -12.54 -4.20 -18.49
CA LEU A 36 -13.00 -5.20 -19.46
C LEU A 36 -14.30 -5.90 -19.03
N ALA A 37 -14.64 -5.87 -17.74
CA ALA A 37 -15.88 -6.40 -17.20
C ALA A 37 -17.01 -5.35 -17.10
N GLY A 38 -16.78 -4.11 -17.55
CA GLY A 38 -17.73 -2.98 -17.49
C GLY A 38 -17.57 -2.08 -16.27
N TYR A 39 -16.90 -2.56 -15.20
CA TYR A 39 -16.83 -1.92 -13.90
C TYR A 39 -15.68 -0.90 -13.78
N GLU A 40 -15.61 0.11 -14.65
CA GLU A 40 -14.48 1.06 -14.72
C GLU A 40 -14.23 1.85 -13.42
N SER A 41 -15.29 2.32 -12.77
CA SER A 41 -15.20 3.04 -11.48
C SER A 41 -14.61 2.16 -10.38
N ALA A 42 -14.97 0.87 -10.38
CA ALA A 42 -14.49 -0.11 -9.40
C ALA A 42 -13.03 -0.45 -9.66
N GLY A 43 -12.69 -0.65 -10.93
CA GLY A 43 -11.32 -0.85 -11.36
C GLY A 43 -10.42 0.30 -10.95
N SER A 44 -10.90 1.54 -11.10
CA SER A 44 -10.13 2.74 -10.73
C SER A 44 -9.85 2.79 -9.23
N CYS A 45 -10.88 2.54 -8.41
CA CYS A 45 -10.74 2.50 -6.96
C CYS A 45 -9.81 1.36 -6.50
N ALA A 46 -10.03 0.15 -7.01
CA ALA A 46 -9.23 -1.02 -6.69
C ALA A 46 -7.75 -0.83 -7.08
N ALA A 47 -7.50 -0.29 -8.27
CA ALA A 47 -6.14 -0.01 -8.74
C ALA A 47 -5.44 1.09 -7.93
N ALA A 48 -6.15 2.19 -7.61
CA ALA A 48 -5.58 3.28 -6.82
C ALA A 48 -5.21 2.84 -5.40
N SER A 49 -6.08 2.08 -4.74
CA SER A 49 -5.78 1.53 -3.43
C SER A 49 -4.65 0.49 -3.49
N LEU A 50 -4.70 -0.46 -4.43
CA LEU A 50 -3.64 -1.45 -4.59
C LEU A 50 -2.28 -0.77 -4.79
N LEU A 51 -2.23 0.31 -5.56
CA LEU A 51 -1.03 1.12 -5.73
C LEU A 51 -0.51 1.65 -4.38
N VAL A 52 -1.38 2.21 -3.54
CA VAL A 52 -1.03 2.71 -2.20
C VAL A 52 -0.52 1.58 -1.31
N VAL A 53 -1.19 0.43 -1.29
CA VAL A 53 -0.79 -0.73 -0.48
C VAL A 53 0.59 -1.25 -0.92
N LEU A 54 0.83 -1.40 -2.23
CA LEU A 54 2.11 -1.85 -2.77
C LEU A 54 3.25 -0.86 -2.49
N LEU A 55 2.98 0.44 -2.60
CA LEU A 55 3.94 1.48 -2.23
C LEU A 55 4.26 1.45 -0.73
N GLY A 56 3.23 1.31 0.11
CA GLY A 56 3.36 1.14 1.55
C GLY A 56 4.20 -0.08 1.94
N MET A 57 3.93 -1.20 1.29
CA MET A 57 4.68 -2.45 1.44
C MET A 57 6.13 -2.27 1.07
N ARG A 58 6.39 -1.56 -0.04
CA ARG A 58 7.74 -1.29 -0.49
C ARG A 58 8.49 -0.35 0.45
N MET A 59 7.84 0.66 1.01
CA MET A 59 8.44 1.56 2.02
C MET A 59 8.76 0.79 3.31
N SER A 60 7.90 -0.15 3.70
CA SER A 60 8.03 -0.96 4.90
C SER A 60 8.88 -2.24 4.70
N TRP A 61 9.37 -2.49 3.48
CA TRP A 61 10.08 -3.71 3.10
C TRP A 61 11.30 -4.10 3.95
N PRO A 62 12.05 -3.16 4.57
CA PRO A 62 13.09 -3.52 5.53
C PRO A 62 12.57 -4.42 6.66
N MET A 63 11.31 -4.24 7.08
CA MET A 63 10.67 -4.96 8.19
C MET A 63 10.03 -6.29 7.78
N ARG A 64 10.23 -6.76 6.54
CA ARG A 64 9.60 -8.00 6.04
C ARG A 64 9.92 -9.28 6.82
N HIS A 65 10.96 -9.25 7.65
CA HIS A 65 11.40 -10.36 8.49
C HIS A 65 10.62 -10.44 9.81
N GLU A 66 9.87 -9.40 10.14
CA GLU A 66 9.06 -9.35 11.35
C GLU A 66 7.81 -10.23 11.21
N ARG A 67 7.48 -10.95 12.30
CA ARG A 67 6.32 -11.86 12.32
C ARG A 67 4.98 -11.14 12.11
N TRP A 68 4.91 -9.85 12.47
CA TRP A 68 3.70 -9.03 12.33
C TRP A 68 3.57 -8.36 10.94
N PHE A 69 4.64 -8.34 10.12
CA PHE A 69 4.63 -7.65 8.83
C PHE A 69 3.61 -8.27 7.85
N TRP A 70 3.69 -9.58 7.63
CA TRP A 70 2.84 -10.28 6.68
C TRP A 70 1.35 -10.34 7.09
N PRO A 71 1.00 -10.68 8.35
CA PRO A 71 -0.39 -10.66 8.79
C PRO A 71 -1.03 -9.28 8.62
N LEU A 72 -0.26 -8.21 8.84
CA LEU A 72 -0.78 -6.87 8.71
C LEU A 72 -1.10 -6.52 7.26
N PHE A 73 -0.16 -6.74 6.33
CA PHE A 73 -0.42 -6.49 4.91
C PHE A 73 -1.54 -7.37 4.36
N ALA A 74 -1.61 -8.64 4.79
CA ALA A 74 -2.73 -9.51 4.47
C ALA A 74 -4.06 -8.94 5.00
N GLY A 75 -4.08 -8.44 6.23
CA GLY A 75 -5.27 -7.80 6.82
C GLY A 75 -5.73 -6.58 6.03
N VAL A 76 -4.80 -5.70 5.64
CA VAL A 76 -5.11 -4.53 4.79
C VAL A 76 -5.66 -4.97 3.43
N ALA A 77 -5.03 -5.95 2.79
CA ALA A 77 -5.48 -6.47 1.50
C ALA A 77 -6.88 -7.11 1.58
N VAL A 78 -7.18 -7.84 2.65
CA VAL A 78 -8.50 -8.44 2.89
C VAL A 78 -9.55 -7.37 3.17
N LEU A 79 -9.24 -6.37 4.00
CA LEU A 79 -10.13 -5.25 4.29
C LEU A 79 -10.46 -4.48 3.02
N HIS A 80 -9.45 -4.25 2.17
CA HIS A 80 -9.62 -3.62 0.87
C HIS A 80 -10.52 -4.44 -0.05
N ALA A 81 -10.24 -5.74 -0.20
CA ALA A 81 -11.06 -6.64 -1.02
C ALA A 81 -12.53 -6.65 -0.53
N PHE A 82 -12.74 -6.67 0.78
CA PHE A 82 -14.08 -6.60 1.36
C PHE A 82 -14.77 -5.27 1.05
N ALA A 83 -14.05 -4.13 1.17
CA ALA A 83 -14.59 -2.82 0.83
C ALA A 83 -14.98 -2.71 -0.66
N VAL A 84 -14.18 -3.28 -1.56
CA VAL A 84 -14.48 -3.33 -3.00
C VAL A 84 -15.69 -4.20 -3.29
N ILE A 85 -15.83 -5.37 -2.65
CA ILE A 85 -16.98 -6.28 -2.85
C ILE A 85 -18.27 -5.68 -2.27
N GLN A 86 -18.18 -4.99 -1.14
CA GLN A 86 -19.31 -4.41 -0.42
C GLN A 86 -19.70 -3.01 -0.86
N ALA A 87 -19.15 -2.51 -1.96
CA ALA A 87 -19.65 -1.31 -2.61
C ALA A 87 -20.62 -1.75 -3.73
N PRO A 88 -21.93 -1.90 -3.45
CA PRO A 88 -22.90 -2.46 -4.39
C PRO A 88 -23.27 -1.53 -5.56
N GLU A 89 -22.81 -0.28 -5.57
CA GLU A 89 -23.22 0.74 -6.56
C GLU A 89 -22.05 1.35 -7.33
N ILE A 90 -20.97 0.58 -7.58
CA ILE A 90 -19.74 1.19 -8.08
C ILE A 90 -19.88 1.82 -9.48
N GLU A 91 -20.73 1.28 -10.33
CA GLU A 91 -20.99 1.91 -11.64
C GLU A 91 -21.93 3.11 -11.57
N ALA A 92 -22.82 3.17 -10.57
CA ALA A 92 -23.79 4.27 -10.44
C ALA A 92 -23.19 5.50 -9.76
N ARG A 93 -22.06 5.34 -9.06
CA ARG A 93 -21.44 6.40 -8.26
C ARG A 93 -20.10 6.86 -8.83
N PRO A 94 -19.86 8.18 -8.88
CA PRO A 94 -18.61 8.72 -9.37
C PRO A 94 -17.43 8.31 -8.48
N SER A 95 -16.27 8.13 -9.12
CA SER A 95 -15.06 7.58 -8.49
C SER A 95 -14.55 8.37 -7.27
N TYR A 96 -14.91 9.65 -7.15
CA TYR A 96 -14.51 10.49 -6.01
C TYR A 96 -15.18 10.06 -4.69
N GLU A 97 -16.33 9.37 -4.73
CA GLU A 97 -16.99 8.86 -3.52
C GLU A 97 -16.15 7.79 -2.82
N TYR A 98 -15.18 7.20 -3.53
CA TYR A 98 -14.28 6.19 -2.98
C TYR A 98 -12.99 6.74 -2.38
N VAL A 99 -12.75 8.06 -2.50
CA VAL A 99 -11.60 8.74 -1.89
C VAL A 99 -11.45 8.42 -0.39
N PRO A 100 -12.52 8.36 0.44
CA PRO A 100 -12.40 8.00 1.84
C PRO A 100 -11.79 6.61 2.08
N TYR A 101 -12.08 5.63 1.22
CA TYR A 101 -11.50 4.28 1.34
C TYR A 101 -10.02 4.28 0.99
N VAL A 102 -9.62 4.97 -0.08
CA VAL A 102 -8.21 5.14 -0.44
C VAL A 102 -7.45 5.88 0.66
N LEU A 103 -8.06 6.91 1.26
CA LEU A 103 -7.48 7.62 2.40
C LEU A 103 -7.38 6.75 3.64
N ALA A 104 -8.35 5.87 3.89
CA ALA A 104 -8.31 4.91 4.98
C ALA A 104 -7.16 3.91 4.78
N ASP A 105 -7.00 3.34 3.59
CA ASP A 105 -5.89 2.44 3.26
C ASP A 105 -4.54 3.15 3.42
N LEU A 106 -4.44 4.40 2.96
CA LEU A 106 -3.25 5.22 3.18
C LEU A 106 -2.98 5.48 4.67
N ALA A 107 -4.01 5.81 5.45
CA ALA A 107 -3.89 6.06 6.89
C ALA A 107 -3.44 4.80 7.64
N VAL A 108 -3.96 3.63 7.27
CA VAL A 108 -3.52 2.36 7.85
C VAL A 108 -2.06 2.09 7.49
N VAL A 109 -1.69 2.21 6.22
CA VAL A 109 -0.28 2.08 5.79
C VAL A 109 0.64 3.04 6.55
N MET A 110 0.24 4.31 6.70
CA MET A 110 1.02 5.31 7.44
C MET A 110 1.11 4.99 8.93
N ALA A 111 0.02 4.53 9.55
CA ALA A 111 0.01 4.11 10.95
C ALA A 111 0.96 2.93 11.17
N VAL A 112 1.02 1.99 10.23
CA VAL A 112 1.94 0.84 10.27
C VAL A 112 3.38 1.29 10.20
N VAL A 113 3.70 2.15 9.23
CA VAL A 113 5.05 2.73 9.08
C VAL A 113 5.43 3.48 10.37
N TRP A 114 4.50 4.24 10.94
CA TRP A 114 4.73 4.99 12.17
C TRP A 114 4.94 4.10 13.40
N VAL A 115 4.07 3.10 13.61
CA VAL A 115 4.21 2.14 14.72
C VAL A 115 5.53 1.40 14.60
N ALA A 116 5.87 0.97 13.40
CA ALA A 116 7.11 0.27 13.15
C ALA A 116 8.31 1.17 13.44
N THR A 117 8.39 2.37 12.86
CA THR A 117 9.48 3.33 13.14
C THR A 117 9.62 3.64 14.63
N LYS A 118 8.52 3.77 15.38
CA LYS A 118 8.56 3.97 16.84
C LYS A 118 9.00 2.75 17.63
N ALA A 119 8.56 1.54 17.24
CA ALA A 119 8.98 0.30 17.90
C ALA A 119 10.50 0.10 17.78
N PHE A 120 11.07 0.41 16.61
CA PHE A 120 12.51 0.28 16.38
C PHE A 120 13.33 1.43 16.96
N ALA A 121 12.79 2.65 17.06
CA ALA A 121 13.46 3.75 17.75
C ALA A 121 13.63 3.53 19.27
N LYS A 122 12.89 2.58 19.87
CA LYS A 122 13.01 2.20 21.29
C LYS A 122 13.93 1.01 21.54
N GLY A 123 14.37 0.31 20.49
CA GLY A 123 15.21 -0.90 20.59
C GLY A 123 16.70 -0.67 20.37
N SER A 124 17.12 0.56 20.08
CA SER A 124 18.52 1.02 19.92
C SER A 124 18.92 1.94 21.05
#